data_AF-A0A7S2VT35-F1
#
_entry.id   AF-A0A7S2VT35-F1
#
_cell.length_a   1.000
_cell.length_b   1.000
_cell.length_c   1.000
_cell.angle_alpha   90.00
_cell.angle_beta   90.00
_cell.angle_gamma   90.00
#
_symmetry.space_group_name_H-M   'P 1'
#
loop_
_entity.id
_entity.type
_entity.pdbx_description
1 polymer ?
#
loop_
_entity_poly.entity_id
_entity_poly.type
_entity_poly.pdbx_seq_one_letter_code
_entity_poly.pdbx_strand_id
1 'polypeptide(L)'
;MWSIRTRCFALLLVKCIPKLCDACSGWFMDNGFRLSARTLDNAPTDWIGHSGTGLLVVPRGHKGALGSRARFGYVGFFPNPGSSTSQAPRIRMAGLNEVGLSCDEQHLDETQYQSPTGDTGVDLPTEHICEWAVMSFRDCAEVRGALEGVRLVRGTTPIGADSGHHYTMRDVSGASLVVEVIDGKVHAYDDFNDGGNTGFGVITNSPPFPWQLEALRLFQAKRVAARPAVGVPGAWYSDERFIRIWMVKSGMPK
;
A
#
# COMPACT_ATOMS: atom_id res chain seq x y z
N MET A 1 -6.32 -39.56 -57.65
CA MET A 1 -7.18 -39.47 -56.46
C MET A 1 -6.34 -39.69 -55.21
N TRP A 2 -5.81 -38.64 -54.60
CA TRP A 2 -5.19 -38.71 -53.27
C TRP A 2 -5.76 -37.57 -52.42
N SER A 3 -6.45 -37.94 -51.35
CA SER A 3 -7.12 -37.04 -50.40
C SER A 3 -6.11 -36.64 -49.33
N ILE A 4 -5.77 -35.35 -49.25
CA ILE A 4 -5.02 -34.79 -48.12
C ILE A 4 -6.05 -34.37 -47.07
N ARG A 5 -6.13 -35.13 -45.98
CA ARG A 5 -6.84 -34.74 -44.76
C ARG A 5 -5.95 -33.80 -43.95
N THR A 6 -6.13 -32.49 -44.11
CA THR A 6 -5.47 -31.50 -43.24
C THR A 6 -6.25 -31.43 -41.93
N ARG A 7 -5.64 -31.93 -40.85
CA ARG A 7 -6.20 -31.85 -39.49
C ARG A 7 -6.24 -30.38 -39.04
N CYS A 8 -7.41 -29.90 -38.63
CA CYS A 8 -7.56 -28.60 -37.97
C CYS A 8 -6.80 -28.63 -36.63
N PHE A 9 -5.70 -27.89 -36.52
CA PHE A 9 -5.14 -27.51 -35.23
C PHE A 9 -6.06 -26.45 -34.61
N ALA A 10 -6.80 -26.82 -33.57
CA ALA A 10 -7.47 -25.83 -32.73
C ALA A 10 -6.39 -25.11 -31.92
N LEU A 11 -6.11 -23.85 -32.28
CA LEU A 11 -5.33 -22.95 -31.44
C LEU A 11 -6.11 -22.74 -30.13
N LEU A 12 -5.65 -23.34 -29.03
CA LEU A 12 -6.04 -22.89 -27.71
C LEU A 12 -5.44 -21.49 -27.51
N LEU A 13 -6.23 -20.45 -27.76
CA LEU A 13 -5.94 -19.11 -27.27
C LEU A 13 -6.07 -19.13 -25.75
N VAL A 14 -4.98 -19.45 -25.05
CA VAL A 14 -4.83 -19.08 -23.65
C VAL A 14 -4.86 -17.56 -23.62
N LYS A 15 -5.99 -16.99 -23.19
CA LYS A 15 -6.06 -15.58 -22.84
C LYS A 15 -5.13 -15.38 -21.64
N CYS A 16 -3.87 -15.07 -21.90
CA CYS A 16 -3.03 -14.37 -20.94
C CYS A 16 -3.68 -13.01 -20.73
N ILE A 17 -4.59 -12.91 -19.77
CA ILE A 17 -5.02 -11.62 -19.26
C ILE A 17 -3.77 -11.07 -18.57
N PRO A 18 -3.14 -10.00 -19.08
CA PRO A 18 -2.02 -9.39 -18.38
C PRO A 18 -2.54 -9.02 -17.00
N LYS A 19 -1.87 -9.52 -15.93
CA LYS A 19 -2.11 -9.00 -14.60
C LYS A 19 -1.87 -7.49 -14.68
N LEU A 20 -2.91 -6.71 -14.37
CA LEU A 20 -2.82 -5.25 -14.31
C LEU A 20 -1.68 -4.92 -13.32
N CYS A 21 -0.65 -4.23 -13.82
CA CYS A 21 0.50 -3.85 -13.02
C CYS A 21 0.13 -2.55 -12.29
N ASP A 22 -0.24 -2.68 -11.02
CA ASP A 22 -0.25 -1.55 -10.10
C ASP A 22 1.20 -1.35 -9.61
N ALA A 23 1.73 -0.14 -9.76
CA ALA A 23 3.15 0.16 -9.52
C ALA A 23 3.39 1.25 -8.46
N CYS A 24 2.44 1.42 -7.54
CA CYS A 24 2.53 2.40 -6.46
C CYS A 24 3.88 2.36 -5.72
N SER A 25 4.42 3.54 -5.40
CA SER A 25 5.69 3.72 -4.71
C SER A 25 5.50 4.67 -3.54
N GLY A 26 5.96 4.32 -2.34
CA GLY A 26 5.86 5.18 -1.16
C GLY A 26 7.21 5.36 -0.47
N TRP A 27 7.52 6.57 0.00
CA TRP A 27 8.76 6.83 0.73
C TRP A 27 8.62 7.92 1.79
N PHE A 28 9.45 7.80 2.81
CA PHE A 28 9.51 8.69 3.95
C PHE A 28 10.86 9.38 4.00
N MET A 29 10.88 10.70 4.07
CA MET A 29 12.11 11.49 4.07
C MET A 29 12.77 11.48 5.45
N ASP A 30 14.08 11.19 5.48
CA ASP A 30 14.91 11.38 6.68
C ASP A 30 15.44 12.82 6.71
N ASN A 31 14.53 13.78 6.91
CA ASN A 31 14.86 15.20 7.07
C ASN A 31 14.01 15.84 8.18
N GLY A 32 14.31 17.09 8.51
CA GLY A 32 13.60 17.83 9.57
C GLY A 32 12.09 18.03 9.34
N PHE A 33 11.59 17.81 8.12
CA PHE A 33 10.19 17.99 7.75
C PHE A 33 9.36 16.70 7.80
N ARG A 34 10.01 15.52 7.90
CA ARG A 34 9.33 14.20 8.00
C ARG A 34 8.23 14.02 6.94
N LEU A 35 8.59 14.24 5.67
CA LEU A 35 7.64 14.16 4.56
C LEU A 35 7.37 12.70 4.16
N SER A 36 6.09 12.29 4.20
CA SER A 36 5.60 11.08 3.53
C SER A 36 5.13 11.43 2.12
N ALA A 37 5.54 10.64 1.13
CA ALA A 37 5.11 10.82 -0.25
C ALA A 37 4.82 9.47 -0.91
N ARG A 38 3.96 9.51 -1.94
CA ARG A 38 3.61 8.35 -2.75
C ARG A 38 3.35 8.69 -4.23
N THR A 39 3.47 7.68 -5.08
CA THR A 39 2.81 7.61 -6.39
C THR A 39 1.58 6.70 -6.30
N LEU A 40 0.63 6.91 -7.21
CA LEU A 40 -0.54 6.07 -7.40
C LEU A 40 -0.55 5.66 -8.88
N ASP A 41 -0.10 4.44 -9.15
CA ASP A 41 0.25 4.00 -10.50
C ASP A 41 -0.72 2.90 -10.96
N ASN A 42 -1.92 3.32 -11.34
CA ASN A 42 -3.00 2.43 -11.75
C ASN A 42 -3.15 2.42 -13.26
N ALA A 43 -3.59 1.29 -13.81
CA ALA A 43 -3.91 1.22 -15.23
C ALA A 43 -5.07 2.18 -15.58
N PRO A 44 -5.13 2.73 -16.80
CA PRO A 44 -6.26 3.57 -17.24
C PRO A 44 -7.62 2.87 -17.15
N THR A 45 -7.63 1.54 -17.23
CA THR A 45 -8.81 0.68 -17.09
C THR A 45 -9.15 0.33 -15.66
N ASP A 46 -8.34 0.77 -14.70
CA ASP A 46 -8.58 0.51 -13.29
C ASP A 46 -9.67 1.44 -12.73
N TRP A 47 -10.22 1.08 -11.56
CA TRP A 47 -11.36 1.77 -10.95
C TRP A 47 -11.14 3.27 -10.70
N ILE A 48 -9.88 3.69 -10.54
CA ILE A 48 -9.50 5.11 -10.39
C ILE A 48 -9.40 5.81 -11.76
N GLY A 49 -8.93 5.11 -12.79
CA GLY A 49 -8.59 5.67 -14.10
C GLY A 49 -9.76 6.32 -14.85
N HIS A 50 -11.00 5.89 -14.57
CA HIS A 50 -12.20 6.47 -15.18
C HIS A 50 -12.88 7.54 -14.31
N SER A 51 -12.66 7.51 -12.99
CA SER A 51 -13.51 8.21 -12.05
C SER A 51 -12.80 9.43 -11.40
N GLY A 52 -11.46 9.43 -11.41
CA GLY A 52 -10.62 10.47 -10.81
C GLY A 52 -10.48 10.32 -9.29
N THR A 53 -9.68 11.18 -8.69
CA THR A 53 -9.44 11.20 -7.23
C THR A 53 -9.94 12.52 -6.64
N GLY A 54 -10.65 12.45 -5.52
CA GLY A 54 -11.05 13.63 -4.75
C GLY A 54 -10.18 13.80 -3.50
N LEU A 55 -10.13 15.03 -2.99
CA LEU A 55 -9.57 15.34 -1.67
C LEU A 55 -10.72 15.59 -0.69
N LEU A 56 -10.71 14.87 0.43
CA LEU A 56 -11.68 15.03 1.50
C LEU A 56 -11.01 15.68 2.70
N VAL A 57 -11.73 16.60 3.37
CA VAL A 57 -11.36 17.17 4.66
C VAL A 57 -12.45 16.79 5.66
N VAL A 58 -12.08 16.14 6.76
CA VAL A 58 -13.03 15.63 7.75
C VAL A 58 -12.71 16.24 9.12
N PRO A 59 -13.67 16.92 9.77
CA PRO A 59 -13.47 17.49 11.10
C PRO A 59 -13.56 16.41 12.20
N ARG A 60 -13.04 16.74 13.39
CA ARG A 60 -13.24 15.95 14.61
C ARG A 60 -14.73 15.67 14.86
N GLY A 61 -15.03 14.53 15.47
CA GLY A 61 -16.38 14.11 15.84
C GLY A 61 -17.21 13.52 14.69
N HIS A 62 -16.74 13.55 13.44
CA HIS A 62 -17.42 12.91 12.31
C HIS A 62 -17.48 11.38 12.49
N LYS A 63 -18.53 10.73 11.97
CA LYS A 63 -18.67 9.26 12.06
C LYS A 63 -17.72 8.58 11.08
N GLY A 64 -16.87 7.69 11.57
CA GLY A 64 -15.88 6.97 10.75
C GLY A 64 -16.01 5.46 10.83
N ALA A 65 -14.89 4.78 10.64
CA ALA A 65 -14.78 3.32 10.71
C ALA A 65 -15.19 2.75 12.08
N LEU A 66 -15.65 1.49 12.09
CA LEU A 66 -16.06 0.76 13.30
C LEU A 66 -17.15 1.48 14.12
N GLY A 67 -17.99 2.30 13.49
CA GLY A 67 -19.01 3.10 14.15
C GLY A 67 -18.47 4.20 15.08
N SER A 68 -17.15 4.42 15.09
CA SER A 68 -16.47 5.37 15.96
C SER A 68 -16.60 6.81 15.45
N ARG A 69 -16.19 7.77 16.27
CA ARG A 69 -16.11 9.19 15.89
C ARG A 69 -14.66 9.64 15.83
N ALA A 70 -14.35 10.45 14.83
CA ALA A 70 -13.01 10.95 14.59
C ALA A 70 -12.48 11.73 15.81
N ARG A 71 -11.42 11.22 16.44
CA ARG A 71 -10.70 11.90 17.51
C ARG A 71 -9.90 13.08 16.96
N PHE A 72 -9.35 12.90 15.76
CA PHE A 72 -8.58 13.90 15.03
C PHE A 72 -9.29 14.29 13.72
N GLY A 73 -9.18 15.55 13.33
CA GLY A 73 -9.48 16.00 11.99
C GLY A 73 -8.39 15.54 11.02
N TYR A 74 -8.78 15.23 9.79
CA TYR A 74 -7.87 14.67 8.80
C TYR A 74 -8.22 15.12 7.39
N VAL A 75 -7.23 15.02 6.52
CA VAL A 75 -7.37 15.16 5.07
C VAL A 75 -6.98 13.84 4.41
N GLY A 76 -7.54 13.55 3.23
CA GLY A 76 -7.09 12.38 2.49
C GLY A 76 -7.76 12.20 1.15
N PHE A 77 -7.21 11.28 0.38
CA PHE A 77 -7.66 10.97 -0.97
C PHE A 77 -8.68 9.85 -0.95
N PHE A 78 -9.75 10.03 -1.73
CA PHE A 78 -10.76 9.01 -1.98
C PHE A 78 -10.99 8.85 -3.49
N PRO A 79 -11.33 7.63 -3.96
CA PRO A 79 -11.77 7.48 -5.34
C PRO A 79 -13.02 8.31 -5.52
N ASN A 80 -13.02 9.21 -6.49
CA ASN A 80 -14.27 9.85 -6.87
C ASN A 80 -15.16 8.74 -7.45
N PRO A 81 -16.31 8.41 -6.84
CA PRO A 81 -17.08 7.23 -7.24
C PRO A 81 -17.87 7.41 -8.55
N GLY A 82 -17.78 8.58 -9.20
CA GLY A 82 -18.78 8.98 -10.18
C GLY A 82 -20.17 9.12 -9.52
N SER A 83 -21.20 9.35 -10.33
CA SER A 83 -22.57 9.64 -9.85
C SER A 83 -23.32 8.43 -9.24
N SER A 84 -22.66 7.30 -8.96
CA SER A 84 -23.36 6.01 -8.70
C SER A 84 -23.22 5.42 -7.29
N THR A 85 -22.49 6.02 -6.35
CA THR A 85 -22.43 5.49 -4.97
C THR A 85 -23.28 6.31 -4.01
N SER A 86 -24.19 5.64 -3.32
CA SER A 86 -24.97 6.19 -2.20
C SER A 86 -24.17 6.34 -0.89
N GLN A 87 -22.90 5.91 -0.87
CA GLN A 87 -22.04 6.01 0.29
C GLN A 87 -21.38 7.39 0.36
N ALA A 88 -21.30 7.95 1.57
CA ALA A 88 -20.54 9.15 1.82
C ALA A 88 -19.06 8.92 1.45
N PRO A 89 -18.37 9.90 0.86
CA PRO A 89 -16.97 9.76 0.50
C PRO A 89 -16.14 9.49 1.76
N ARG A 90 -15.29 8.46 1.70
CA ARG A 90 -14.32 8.09 2.74
C ARG A 90 -12.94 8.01 2.14
N ILE A 91 -11.94 8.47 2.88
CA ILE A 91 -10.56 8.34 2.41
C ILE A 91 -10.19 6.85 2.33
N ARG A 92 -9.37 6.51 1.34
CA ARG A 92 -8.93 5.13 1.11
C ARG A 92 -7.44 5.06 0.80
N MET A 93 -7.03 5.79 -0.24
CA MET A 93 -5.68 5.69 -0.80
C MET A 93 -4.59 6.24 0.13
N ALA A 94 -4.82 7.42 0.69
CA ALA A 94 -3.88 8.08 1.57
C ALA A 94 -4.60 9.10 2.45
N GLY A 95 -4.06 9.37 3.63
CA GLY A 95 -4.56 10.39 4.54
C GLY A 95 -3.49 10.93 5.48
N LEU A 96 -3.76 12.08 6.07
CA LEU A 96 -2.94 12.77 7.07
C LEU A 96 -3.86 13.42 8.10
N ASN A 97 -3.63 13.17 9.38
CA ASN A 97 -4.35 13.88 10.44
C ASN A 97 -3.61 15.13 10.95
N GLU A 98 -4.33 15.93 11.71
CA GLU A 98 -3.84 17.20 12.26
C GLU A 98 -2.69 17.06 13.29
N VAL A 99 -2.39 15.84 13.74
CA VAL A 99 -1.26 15.56 14.65
C VAL A 99 -0.08 14.91 13.93
N GLY A 100 -0.16 14.74 12.61
CA GLY A 100 0.95 14.34 11.75
C GLY A 100 1.11 12.84 11.54
N LEU A 101 0.09 12.02 11.85
CA LEU A 101 0.03 10.62 11.41
C LEU A 101 -0.54 10.57 9.99
N SER A 102 0.23 10.00 9.07
CA SER A 102 -0.25 9.64 7.72
C SER A 102 -0.49 8.14 7.58
N CYS A 103 -1.37 7.77 6.66
CA CYS A 103 -1.53 6.39 6.19
C CYS A 103 -1.56 6.36 4.66
N ASP A 104 -0.99 5.33 4.08
CA ASP A 104 -0.84 5.07 2.65
C ASP A 104 -1.23 3.61 2.35
N GLU A 105 -2.07 3.36 1.33
CA GLU A 105 -2.46 2.02 0.81
C GLU A 105 -1.77 1.68 -0.52
N GLN A 106 -1.07 0.55 -0.61
CA GLN A 106 -0.48 0.07 -1.87
C GLN A 106 -0.84 -1.40 -2.13
N HIS A 107 -0.87 -1.79 -3.40
CA HIS A 107 -1.20 -3.17 -3.81
C HIS A 107 -0.15 -4.19 -3.34
N LEU A 108 -0.60 -5.35 -2.85
CA LEU A 108 0.23 -6.49 -2.45
C LEU A 108 -0.50 -7.81 -2.83
N ASP A 109 0.05 -8.55 -3.80
CA ASP A 109 -0.56 -9.77 -4.35
C ASP A 109 -0.70 -10.89 -3.32
N GLU A 110 0.23 -10.98 -2.37
CA GLU A 110 0.29 -12.02 -1.34
C GLU A 110 -0.76 -11.84 -0.24
N THR A 111 -1.55 -10.76 -0.28
CA THR A 111 -2.49 -10.45 0.78
C THR A 111 -3.61 -11.50 0.89
N GLN A 112 -3.79 -12.02 2.09
CA GLN A 112 -4.90 -12.89 2.48
C GLN A 112 -5.48 -12.40 3.80
N TYR A 113 -6.62 -11.73 3.72
CA TYR A 113 -7.30 -11.12 4.87
C TYR A 113 -7.81 -12.16 5.88
N GLN A 114 -8.06 -11.69 7.11
CA GLN A 114 -8.70 -12.48 8.14
C GLN A 114 -10.17 -12.76 7.80
N SER A 115 -10.69 -13.92 8.23
CA SER A 115 -12.14 -14.18 8.17
C SER A 115 -12.88 -13.27 9.15
N PRO A 116 -14.06 -12.73 8.77
CA PRO A 116 -14.87 -11.90 9.66
C PRO A 116 -15.42 -12.70 10.85
N THR A 117 -15.61 -12.03 11.98
CA THR A 117 -16.32 -12.54 13.15
C THR A 117 -17.83 -12.30 13.06
N GLY A 118 -18.25 -11.33 12.26
CA GLY A 118 -19.64 -10.83 12.21
C GLY A 118 -19.90 -9.64 13.14
N ASP A 119 -18.91 -9.22 13.94
CA ASP A 119 -18.98 -8.03 14.78
C ASP A 119 -18.38 -6.82 14.07
N THR A 120 -19.22 -5.86 13.68
CA THR A 120 -18.82 -4.64 12.96
C THR A 120 -18.04 -3.65 13.83
N GLY A 121 -17.96 -3.86 15.14
CA GLY A 121 -17.10 -3.11 16.05
C GLY A 121 -15.64 -3.58 16.06
N VAL A 122 -15.38 -4.79 15.54
CA VAL A 122 -14.04 -5.43 15.56
C VAL A 122 -13.57 -5.75 14.15
N ASP A 123 -14.46 -6.19 13.26
CA ASP A 123 -14.15 -6.46 11.86
C ASP A 123 -13.97 -5.13 11.12
N LEU A 124 -12.71 -4.76 10.86
CA LEU A 124 -12.29 -3.59 10.11
C LEU A 124 -12.09 -3.96 8.63
N PRO A 125 -12.97 -3.53 7.72
CA PRO A 125 -12.74 -3.67 6.29
C PRO A 125 -11.46 -2.92 5.92
N THR A 126 -10.52 -3.59 5.25
CA THR A 126 -9.20 -3.01 4.97
C THR A 126 -9.25 -1.76 4.09
N GLU A 127 -10.29 -1.58 3.29
CA GLU A 127 -10.59 -0.33 2.56
C GLU A 127 -10.78 0.90 3.47
N HIS A 128 -10.98 0.70 4.78
CA HIS A 128 -11.13 1.75 5.78
C HIS A 128 -9.95 1.89 6.74
N ILE A 129 -8.88 1.10 6.61
CA ILE A 129 -7.78 1.13 7.58
C ILE A 129 -7.07 2.49 7.62
N CYS A 130 -6.91 3.16 6.49
CA CYS A 130 -6.30 4.49 6.48
C CYS A 130 -7.21 5.55 7.11
N GLU A 131 -8.52 5.50 6.87
CA GLU A 131 -9.48 6.35 7.59
C GLU A 131 -9.41 6.07 9.10
N TRP A 132 -9.54 4.80 9.50
CA TRP A 132 -9.47 4.34 10.89
C TRP A 132 -8.20 4.80 11.59
N ALA A 133 -7.05 4.70 10.91
CA ALA A 133 -5.77 5.09 11.47
C ALA A 133 -5.71 6.60 11.76
N VAL A 134 -5.91 7.43 10.72
CA VAL A 134 -5.75 8.88 10.83
C VAL A 134 -6.85 9.52 11.69
N MET A 135 -8.06 8.96 11.71
CA MET A 135 -9.14 9.49 12.53
C MET A 135 -8.96 9.19 14.03
N SER A 136 -8.25 8.11 14.39
CA SER A 136 -8.27 7.55 15.76
C SER A 136 -6.96 7.75 16.53
N PHE A 137 -5.81 7.72 15.85
CA PHE A 137 -4.51 7.57 16.51
C PHE A 137 -3.58 8.74 16.28
N ARG A 138 -2.71 8.98 17.26
CA ARG A 138 -1.70 10.03 17.22
C ARG A 138 -0.45 9.63 16.44
N ASP A 139 -0.04 8.37 16.56
CA ASP A 139 1.27 7.88 16.13
C ASP A 139 1.23 6.38 15.79
N CYS A 140 2.32 5.86 15.23
CA CYS A 140 2.45 4.46 14.84
C CYS A 140 2.35 3.50 16.03
N ALA A 141 2.74 3.91 17.23
CA ALA A 141 2.68 3.08 18.42
C ALA A 141 1.23 2.84 18.87
N GLU A 142 0.39 3.89 18.89
CA GLU A 142 -1.05 3.76 19.14
C GLU A 142 -1.71 2.84 18.09
N VAL A 143 -1.36 2.99 16.79
CA VAL A 143 -1.88 2.13 15.71
C VAL A 143 -1.49 0.67 15.93
N ARG A 144 -0.21 0.39 16.21
CA ARG A 144 0.30 -0.96 16.44
C ARG A 144 -0.46 -1.66 17.56
N GLY A 145 -0.66 -0.99 18.70
CA GLY A 145 -1.42 -1.56 19.81
C GLY A 145 -2.89 -1.80 19.46
N ALA A 146 -3.50 -0.91 18.68
CA ALA A 146 -4.90 -1.05 18.29
C ALA A 146 -5.17 -2.17 17.27
N LEU A 147 -4.17 -2.56 16.46
CA LEU A 147 -4.28 -3.69 15.52
C LEU A 147 -4.58 -5.02 16.22
N GLU A 148 -4.22 -5.17 17.50
CA GLU A 148 -4.52 -6.38 18.29
C GLU A 148 -6.01 -6.51 18.62
N GLY A 149 -6.74 -5.40 18.65
CA GLY A 149 -8.15 -5.33 19.01
C GLY A 149 -9.13 -5.39 17.83
N VAL A 150 -8.63 -5.50 16.60
CA VAL A 150 -9.44 -5.52 15.37
C VAL A 150 -9.10 -6.70 14.49
N ARG A 151 -9.99 -7.03 13.56
CA ARG A 151 -9.74 -8.00 12.49
C ARG A 151 -9.71 -7.29 11.16
N LEU A 152 -8.61 -7.45 10.42
CA LEU A 152 -8.45 -6.90 9.09
C LEU A 152 -9.13 -7.83 8.08
N VAL A 153 -10.36 -7.49 7.71
CA VAL A 153 -11.22 -8.30 6.85
C VAL A 153 -11.29 -7.70 5.45
N ARG A 154 -11.64 -8.54 4.45
CA ARG A 154 -11.81 -8.09 3.07
C ARG A 154 -12.82 -6.93 2.99
N GLY A 155 -12.47 -5.91 2.21
CA GLY A 155 -13.36 -4.80 1.87
C GLY A 155 -14.69 -5.27 1.29
N THR A 156 -15.73 -4.46 1.47
CA THR A 156 -17.09 -4.77 0.99
C THR A 156 -17.43 -4.01 -0.29
N THR A 157 -16.63 -3.00 -0.66
CA THR A 157 -16.85 -2.28 -1.90
C THR A 157 -16.39 -3.13 -3.10
N PRO A 158 -17.18 -3.20 -4.20
CA PRO A 158 -16.77 -3.93 -5.42
C PRO A 158 -15.50 -3.35 -6.07
N ILE A 159 -15.14 -2.13 -5.69
CA ILE A 159 -14.06 -1.35 -6.26
C ILE A 159 -12.72 -1.84 -5.68
N GLY A 160 -11.94 -2.59 -6.46
CA GLY A 160 -10.68 -3.17 -5.98
C GLY A 160 -10.88 -4.27 -4.93
N ALA A 161 -12.05 -4.93 -4.93
CA ALA A 161 -12.38 -6.03 -4.00
C ALA A 161 -11.47 -7.26 -4.17
N ASP A 162 -10.89 -7.41 -5.38
CA ASP A 162 -10.09 -8.56 -5.78
C ASP A 162 -8.57 -8.31 -5.63
N SER A 163 -8.14 -7.07 -5.35
CA SER A 163 -6.74 -6.75 -5.10
C SER A 163 -6.39 -6.83 -3.61
N GLY A 164 -5.27 -7.49 -3.32
CA GLY A 164 -4.65 -7.44 -2.02
C GLY A 164 -3.93 -6.11 -1.80
N HIS A 165 -3.90 -5.61 -0.57
CA HIS A 165 -3.20 -4.37 -0.24
C HIS A 165 -2.42 -4.49 1.07
N HIS A 166 -1.34 -3.73 1.16
CA HIS A 166 -0.66 -3.41 2.40
C HIS A 166 -0.72 -1.92 2.70
N TYR A 167 -0.39 -1.57 3.93
CA TYR A 167 -0.57 -0.22 4.45
C TYR A 167 0.69 0.26 5.13
N THR A 168 0.99 1.54 4.96
CA THR A 168 2.09 2.19 5.68
C THR A 168 1.58 3.37 6.46
N MET A 169 1.86 3.40 7.76
CA MET A 169 1.58 4.52 8.65
C MET A 169 2.89 5.20 9.01
N ARG A 170 2.91 6.54 9.04
CA ARG A 170 4.12 7.33 9.35
C ARG A 170 3.76 8.49 10.25
N ASP A 171 4.63 8.85 11.19
CA ASP A 171 4.38 9.94 12.12
C ASP A 171 5.57 10.89 12.30
N VAL A 172 5.30 11.97 13.04
CA VAL A 172 6.25 13.08 13.27
C VAL A 172 7.51 12.67 14.03
N SER A 173 7.52 11.53 14.73
CA SER A 173 8.71 11.03 15.43
C SER A 173 9.77 10.49 14.47
N GLY A 174 9.38 10.18 13.23
CA GLY A 174 10.23 9.44 12.29
C GLY A 174 9.89 7.95 12.24
N ALA A 175 8.89 7.47 12.99
CA ALA A 175 8.44 6.10 12.89
C ALA A 175 7.63 5.87 11.61
N SER A 176 7.83 4.69 11.00
CA SER A 176 6.97 4.14 9.96
C SER A 176 6.60 2.72 10.36
N LEU A 177 5.35 2.35 10.13
CA LEU A 177 4.77 1.04 10.41
C LEU A 177 4.21 0.46 9.11
N VAL A 178 4.70 -0.70 8.69
CA VAL A 178 4.18 -1.44 7.53
C VAL A 178 3.27 -2.56 8.01
N VAL A 179 2.05 -2.60 7.49
CA VAL A 179 1.02 -3.60 7.85
C VAL A 179 0.67 -4.44 6.64
N GLU A 180 0.94 -5.74 6.73
CA GLU A 180 0.63 -6.74 5.70
C GLU A 180 -0.26 -7.83 6.31
N VAL A 181 -1.26 -8.32 5.57
CA VAL A 181 -2.07 -9.46 6.03
C VAL A 181 -1.76 -10.66 5.15
N ILE A 182 -0.98 -11.61 5.65
CA ILE A 182 -0.47 -12.76 4.88
C ILE A 182 -0.94 -14.03 5.58
N ASP A 183 -1.52 -14.97 4.82
CA ASP A 183 -2.12 -16.20 5.35
C ASP A 183 -3.10 -15.97 6.53
N GLY A 184 -3.87 -14.88 6.48
CA GLY A 184 -4.80 -14.49 7.55
C GLY A 184 -4.13 -13.97 8.83
N LYS A 185 -2.83 -13.68 8.81
CA LYS A 185 -2.07 -13.12 9.94
C LYS A 185 -1.70 -11.68 9.67
N VAL A 186 -1.92 -10.82 10.66
CA VAL A 186 -1.48 -9.42 10.61
C VAL A 186 0.01 -9.37 10.97
N HIS A 187 0.81 -8.91 10.03
CA HIS A 187 2.22 -8.59 10.22
C HIS A 187 2.38 -7.07 10.30
N ALA A 188 3.06 -6.60 11.33
CA ALA A 188 3.27 -5.18 11.59
C ALA A 188 4.77 -4.92 11.79
N TYR A 189 5.45 -4.46 10.74
CA TYR A 189 6.90 -4.25 10.70
C TYR A 189 7.25 -2.80 10.99
N ASP A 190 8.28 -2.58 11.80
CA ASP A 190 8.86 -1.25 11.95
C ASP A 190 9.74 -0.92 10.73
N ASP A 191 9.64 0.31 10.24
CA ASP A 191 10.50 0.89 9.21
C ASP A 191 10.92 2.30 9.63
N PHE A 192 11.76 2.41 10.66
CA PHE A 192 12.17 3.70 11.22
C PHE A 192 13.11 4.50 10.31
N ASN A 193 13.29 4.08 9.06
CA ASN A 193 14.14 4.75 8.09
C ASN A 193 15.56 4.97 8.63
N ASP A 194 16.08 3.95 9.31
CA ASP A 194 17.27 3.99 10.18
C ASP A 194 18.52 3.44 9.50
N GLY A 195 18.58 3.52 8.16
CA GLY A 195 19.71 3.03 7.38
C GLY A 195 19.76 1.51 7.25
N GLY A 196 18.65 0.81 7.46
CA GLY A 196 18.50 -0.62 7.20
C GLY A 196 18.50 -1.53 8.43
N ASN A 197 18.48 -0.96 9.64
CA ASN A 197 18.35 -1.72 10.88
C ASN A 197 16.92 -2.26 11.02
N THR A 198 15.91 -1.39 10.93
CA THR A 198 14.51 -1.79 10.76
C THR A 198 14.07 -1.65 9.30
N GLY A 199 14.53 -0.61 8.61
CA GLY A 199 14.24 -0.42 7.20
C GLY A 199 14.83 0.86 6.62
N PHE A 200 14.26 1.30 5.51
CA PHE A 200 14.78 2.39 4.69
C PHE A 200 13.76 3.50 4.43
N GLY A 201 12.59 3.50 5.08
CA GLY A 201 11.50 4.42 4.83
C GLY A 201 11.00 4.33 3.39
N VAL A 202 10.91 3.12 2.83
CA VAL A 202 10.51 2.87 1.44
C VAL A 202 9.56 1.68 1.43
N ILE A 203 8.53 1.74 0.59
CA ILE A 203 7.64 0.63 0.30
C ILE A 203 7.17 0.72 -1.14
N THR A 204 6.86 -0.42 -1.75
CA THR A 204 6.32 -0.47 -3.10
C THR A 204 5.06 -1.33 -3.17
N ASN A 205 5.13 -2.53 -3.75
CA ASN A 205 4.04 -3.49 -3.88
C ASN A 205 4.55 -4.88 -3.45
N SER A 206 4.21 -5.95 -4.18
CA SER A 206 4.76 -7.29 -4.02
C SER A 206 6.24 -7.36 -4.43
N PRO A 207 7.09 -8.18 -3.78
CA PRO A 207 6.77 -9.12 -2.70
C PRO A 207 6.68 -8.46 -1.30
N PRO A 208 6.37 -9.22 -0.23
CA PRO A 208 6.25 -8.71 1.13
C PRO A 208 7.47 -7.90 1.61
N PHE A 209 7.23 -6.95 2.50
CA PHE A 209 8.23 -5.99 2.98
C PHE A 209 9.57 -6.61 3.41
N PRO A 210 9.63 -7.72 4.18
CA PRO A 210 10.90 -8.34 4.54
C PRO A 210 11.75 -8.77 3.34
N TRP A 211 11.11 -9.22 2.26
CA TRP A 211 11.82 -9.60 1.04
C TRP A 211 12.41 -8.37 0.34
N GLN A 212 11.68 -7.25 0.29
CA GLN A 212 12.18 -6.01 -0.30
C GLN A 212 13.43 -5.50 0.42
N LEU A 213 13.47 -5.61 1.77
CA LEU A 213 14.65 -5.29 2.56
C LEU A 213 15.84 -6.18 2.17
N GLU A 214 15.63 -7.49 2.03
CA GLU A 214 16.69 -8.41 1.65
C GLU A 214 17.19 -8.19 0.22
N ALA A 215 16.30 -7.87 -0.72
CA ALA A 215 16.66 -7.52 -2.09
C ALA A 215 17.58 -6.28 -2.12
N LEU A 216 17.29 -5.26 -1.30
CA LEU A 216 18.14 -4.09 -1.18
C LEU A 216 19.48 -4.41 -0.49
N ARG A 217 19.50 -5.24 0.56
CA ARG A 217 20.76 -5.67 1.20
C ARG A 217 21.67 -6.41 0.22
N LEU A 218 21.10 -7.31 -0.58
CA LEU A 218 21.83 -8.00 -1.65
C LEU A 218 22.37 -7.01 -2.68
N PHE A 219 21.58 -6.01 -3.08
CA PHE A 219 22.02 -4.96 -4.00
C PHE A 219 23.19 -4.15 -3.41
N GLN A 220 23.10 -3.72 -2.14
CA GLN A 220 24.17 -3.02 -1.44
C GLN A 220 25.45 -3.84 -1.38
N ALA A 221 25.37 -5.14 -1.04
CA ALA A 221 26.51 -6.04 -1.00
C ALA A 221 27.20 -6.17 -2.37
N LYS A 222 26.41 -6.29 -3.45
CA LYS A 222 26.95 -6.35 -4.81
C LYS A 222 27.66 -5.06 -5.23
N ARG A 223 27.23 -3.89 -4.72
CA ARG A 223 27.84 -2.58 -5.05
C ARG A 223 29.24 -2.39 -4.47
N VAL A 224 29.57 -3.07 -3.37
CA VAL A 224 30.88 -2.96 -2.70
C VAL A 224 31.82 -4.14 -2.98
N ALA A 225 31.36 -5.13 -3.74
CA ALA A 225 32.17 -6.29 -4.13
C ALA A 225 33.31 -5.89 -5.10
N ALA A 226 34.38 -6.69 -5.14
CA ALA A 226 35.63 -6.38 -5.85
C ALA A 226 35.50 -6.15 -7.38
N ARG A 227 34.34 -6.47 -7.98
CA ARG A 227 34.00 -6.21 -9.38
C ARG A 227 32.53 -5.81 -9.49
N PRO A 228 32.18 -4.56 -9.15
CA PRO A 228 30.78 -4.13 -9.10
C PRO A 228 30.27 -3.88 -10.52
N ALA A 229 29.87 -4.95 -11.22
CA ALA A 229 29.10 -4.87 -12.46
C ALA A 229 27.60 -4.98 -12.12
N VAL A 230 27.12 -4.06 -11.29
CA VAL A 230 25.70 -4.01 -10.90
C VAL A 230 25.04 -2.90 -11.68
N GLY A 231 24.09 -3.25 -12.55
CA GLY A 231 23.27 -2.27 -13.25
C GLY A 231 22.43 -1.45 -12.28
N VAL A 232 22.21 -0.17 -12.60
CA VAL A 232 21.19 0.64 -11.90
C VAL A 232 19.82 0.09 -12.30
N PRO A 233 18.97 -0.33 -11.35
CA PRO A 233 17.65 -0.86 -11.68
C PRO A 233 16.82 0.17 -12.43
N GLY A 234 16.26 -0.18 -13.59
CA GLY A 234 15.56 0.73 -14.50
C GLY A 234 14.14 0.29 -14.86
N ALA A 235 13.73 -0.92 -14.51
CA ALA A 235 12.41 -1.45 -14.82
C ALA A 235 11.34 -0.97 -13.83
N TRP A 236 10.06 -1.07 -14.19
CA TRP A 236 8.92 -0.68 -13.35
C TRP A 236 8.54 -1.72 -12.29
N TYR A 237 9.29 -2.82 -12.19
CA TYR A 237 9.08 -3.82 -11.15
C TYR A 237 9.29 -3.24 -9.75
N SER A 238 8.58 -3.83 -8.80
CA SER A 238 8.48 -3.34 -7.42
C SER A 238 9.84 -3.27 -6.73
N ASP A 239 10.62 -4.34 -6.83
CA ASP A 239 11.96 -4.47 -6.27
C ASP A 239 12.93 -3.43 -6.87
N GLU A 240 12.87 -3.23 -8.18
CA GLU A 240 13.69 -2.23 -8.86
C GLU A 240 13.29 -0.80 -8.48
N ARG A 241 11.99 -0.51 -8.35
CA ARG A 241 11.50 0.79 -7.84
C ARG A 241 11.95 1.03 -6.40
N PHE A 242 11.84 0.03 -5.54
CA PHE A 242 12.28 0.11 -4.15
C PHE A 242 13.76 0.49 -4.05
N ILE A 243 14.62 -0.21 -4.81
CA ILE A 243 16.06 0.08 -4.85
C ILE A 243 16.32 1.48 -5.41
N ARG A 244 15.65 1.88 -6.50
CA ARG A 244 15.80 3.23 -7.07
C ARG A 244 15.44 4.33 -6.08
N ILE A 245 14.31 4.20 -5.39
CA ILE A 245 13.87 5.19 -4.39
C ILE A 245 14.91 5.30 -3.29
N TRP A 246 15.40 4.16 -2.77
CA TRP A 246 16.49 4.16 -1.79
C TRP A 246 17.74 4.86 -2.33
N MET A 247 18.16 4.60 -3.58
CA MET A 247 19.34 5.22 -4.19
C MET A 247 19.19 6.75 -4.26
N VAL A 248 18.04 7.23 -4.75
CA VAL A 248 17.74 8.66 -4.86
C VAL A 248 17.73 9.30 -3.48
N LYS A 249 17.01 8.70 -2.53
CA LYS A 249 16.88 9.24 -1.17
C LYS A 249 18.22 9.26 -0.43
N SER A 250 19.07 8.26 -0.64
CA SER A 250 20.41 8.20 -0.06
C SER A 250 21.36 9.26 -0.60
N GLY A 251 21.09 9.79 -1.80
CA GLY A 251 21.85 10.89 -2.40
C GLY A 251 21.29 12.28 -2.08
N MET A 252 20.12 12.38 -1.45
CA MET A 252 19.53 13.67 -1.08
C MET A 252 20.20 14.25 0.16
N PRO A 253 20.29 15.59 0.28
CA PRO A 253 20.66 16.24 1.53
C PRO A 253 19.72 15.82 2.67
N LYS A 254 20.29 15.58 3.84
CA LYS A 254 19.55 15.30 5.08
C LYS A 254 19.06 16.59 5.72
#